data_AF-A0A2D5S2P4-F1
#
_entry.id   AF-A0A2D5S2P4-F1
#
_cell.length_a   1.000
_cell.length_b   1.000
_cell.length_c   1.000
_cell.angle_alpha   90.00
_cell.angle_beta   90.00
_cell.angle_gamma   90.00
#
_symmetry.space_group_name_H-M   'P 1'
#
loop_
_entity.id
_entity.type
_entity.pdbx_description
1 polymer ?
#
loop_
_entity_poly.entity_id
_entity_poly.type
_entity_poly.pdbx_seq_one_letter_code
_entity_poly.pdbx_strand_id
1 'polypeptide(L)' 'MALLINNKCINCDMCDPECPNEAIYMGAKIYQID' A
#
# COMPACT_ATOMS: atom_id res chain seq x y z
N MET A 1 1.19 -11.86 7.22
CA MET A 1 1.06 -10.51 7.82
C MET A 1 -0.08 -9.81 7.11
N ALA A 2 -1.01 -9.20 7.83
CA ALA A 2 -2.02 -8.35 7.22
C ALA A 2 -1.47 -6.91 7.21
N LEU A 3 -1.09 -6.43 6.03
CA LEU A 3 -0.79 -5.01 5.82
C LEU A 3 -2.13 -4.28 5.69
N LEU A 4 -2.26 -3.12 6.32
CA LEU A 4 -3.46 -2.27 6.22
C LEU A 4 -3.02 -0.86 5.85
N ILE A 5 -3.50 -0.39 4.70
CA ILE A 5 -3.27 0.99 4.27
C ILE A 5 -4.39 1.84 4.83
N ASN A 6 -4.02 2.87 5.59
CA ASN A 6 -4.96 3.79 6.20
C ASN A 6 -4.92 5.16 5.50
N ASN A 7 -5.84 6.03 5.88
CA ASN A 7 -5.96 7.39 5.31
C ASN A 7 -4.80 8.33 5.69
N LYS A 8 -3.80 7.86 6.45
CA LYS A 8 -2.56 8.59 6.73
C LYS A 8 -1.42 8.20 5.78
N CYS A 9 -1.66 7.31 4.81
CA CYS A 9 -0.70 7.00 3.77
C CYS A 9 -0.31 8.29 3.02
N ILE A 10 1.00 8.53 2.90
CA ILE A 10 1.59 9.70 2.24
C ILE A 10 2.24 9.37 0.90
N ASN A 11 1.99 8.17 0.36
CA ASN A 11 2.61 7.64 -0.85
C ASN A 11 4.15 7.67 -0.79
N CYS A 12 4.73 7.09 0.27
CA CYS A 12 6.18 6.95 0.43
C CYS A 12 6.77 5.69 -0.22
N ASP A 13 5.93 4.89 -0.90
CA ASP A 13 6.30 3.70 -1.68
C ASP A 13 7.01 2.57 -0.90
N MET A 14 7.19 2.71 0.41
CA MET A 14 7.90 1.73 1.24
C MET A 14 7.11 0.42 1.38
N CYS A 15 5.78 0.48 1.32
CA CYS A 15 4.92 -0.68 1.53
C CYS A 15 4.92 -1.64 0.33
N ASP A 16 5.15 -1.11 -0.87
CA ASP A 16 5.08 -1.83 -2.15
C ASP A 16 6.11 -2.99 -2.24
N PRO A 17 7.43 -2.76 -2.04
CA PRO A 17 8.43 -3.83 -2.08
C PRO A 17 8.35 -4.79 -0.88
N GLU A 18 7.70 -4.37 0.20
CA GLU A 18 7.49 -5.20 1.39
C GLU A 18 6.30 -6.16 1.22
N CYS A 19 5.44 -5.94 0.22
CA CYS A 19 4.27 -6.78 0.00
C CYS A 19 4.67 -8.08 -0.70
N PRO A 20 4.61 -9.25 -0.02
CA PRO A 20 5.07 -10.51 -0.59
C PRO A 20 4.15 -11.05 -1.71
N ASN A 21 2.94 -10.50 -1.82
CA ASN A 21 1.94 -10.88 -2.82
C ASN A 21 1.81 -9.81 -3.92
N GLU A 22 2.57 -8.72 -3.85
CA GLU A 22 2.48 -7.59 -4.80
C GLU A 22 1.03 -7.08 -5.01
N ALA A 23 0.20 -7.18 -3.96
CA ALA A 23 -1.21 -6.80 -3.98
C ALA A 23 -1.44 -5.30 -3.73
N ILE A 24 -0.37 -4.53 -3.53
CA ILE A 24 -0.44 -3.10 -3.25
C ILE A 24 -0.32 -2.34 -4.57
N TYR A 25 -1.20 -1.36 -4.81
CA TYR A 25 -1.16 -0.54 -6.01
C TYR A 25 -1.50 0.93 -5.71
N MET A 26 -1.00 1.84 -6.53
CA MET A 26 -1.19 3.27 -6.33
C MET A 26 -2.59 3.71 -6.76
N GLY A 27 -3.42 4.08 -5.77
CA GLY A 27 -4.77 4.60 -5.99
C GLY A 27 -4.81 6.12 -6.22
N ALA A 28 -6.01 6.70 -6.16
CA ALA A 28 -6.21 8.13 -6.47
C ALA A 28 -5.62 9.12 -5.45
N LYS A 29 -5.38 8.70 -4.20
CA LYS A 29 -4.89 9.56 -3.11
C LYS A 29 -3.92 8.84 -2.18
N ILE A 30 -4.20 7.57 -1.94
CA ILE A 30 -3.42 6.66 -1.13
C ILE A 30 -3.27 5.35 -1.89
N TYR A 31 -2.27 4.57 -1.52
CA TYR A 31 -2.15 3.19 -1.94
C TYR A 31 -3.39 2.37 -1.52
N GLN A 32 -3.70 1.35 -2.30
CA GLN A 32 -4.81 0.42 -2.07
C GLN A 32 -4.28 -1.02 -2.12
N ILE A 33 -5.01 -1.95 -1.49
CA ILE A 33 -4.71 -3.37 -1.46
C ILE A 33 -5.91 -4.11 -2.09
N ASP A 34 -5.65 -5.07 -2.98
CA ASP A 34 -6.64 -6.05 -3.46
C ASP A 34 -6.84 -7.23 -2.49
#